data_AF-A0A349HE41-F1
#
_entry.id   AF-A0A349HE41-F1
#
_cell.length_a   1.000
_cell.length_b   1.000
_cell.length_c   1.000
_cell.angle_alpha   90.00
_cell.angle_beta   90.00
_cell.angle_gamma   90.00
#
_symmetry.space_group_name_H-M   'P 1'
#
loop_
_entity.id
_entity.type
_entity.pdbx_description
1 polymer ?
#
loop_
_entity_poly.entity_id
_entity_poly.type
_entity_poly.pdbx_seq_one_letter_code
_entity_poly.pdbx_strand_id
1 'polypeptide(L)'
;HMTIQTAVLIETLKALGADIRWASCNIFSTQDHAAAAIAEAGIPVFAYKGESLEEYWDFTHRILQWHDGGTPNMILDDGGDATLLITLGARAEQDRSLIAHPTCEEERVLFAAISQRLADQPGWYSKIQANIQGVTEETTTGVHRLYTMEKEGRLPFPAINVNDSVTKSKFDNLYGCRESLVDGIKRATDVMIAGKIAIVLGYGDVGKGCAQSLRGLGATVWVTEIDPICALQAAMEGYRVVTMDDAADKADIFVTSTGNVSVITHEHMARMKNQAIVCNIGHFDSEIEVAKLKQYRWENIKPQVDHIIFPDGKRIILLAEGRLVNLGCATGHPSFVMSNSFTNQTLAQIELFTRGERYENKVYVLPKHLDEKVARLHLERIGAQLTQLTSEQAAYIGVSVDGPYKAENYRY
;
A
#
# COMPACT_ATOMS: atom_id res chain seq x y z
N HIS A 1 5.09 4.66 -3.16
CA HIS A 1 4.71 6.10 -3.23
C HIS A 1 5.92 7.05 -3.32
N MET A 2 5.89 8.18 -4.05
CA MET A 2 7.02 9.13 -4.14
C MET A 2 6.96 10.24 -3.06
N THR A 3 7.38 9.91 -1.83
CA THR A 3 7.36 10.81 -0.66
C THR A 3 8.76 11.16 -0.16
N ILE A 4 8.87 12.03 0.85
CA ILE A 4 10.12 12.31 1.57
C ILE A 4 10.71 11.03 2.19
N GLN A 5 9.89 10.13 2.69
CA GLN A 5 10.38 8.86 3.25
C GLN A 5 11.00 8.01 2.15
N THR A 6 10.35 7.93 0.98
CA THR A 6 10.87 7.19 -0.18
C THR A 6 12.12 7.84 -0.75
N ALA A 7 12.24 9.16 -0.70
CA ALA A 7 13.47 9.87 -1.06
C ALA A 7 14.68 9.34 -0.25
N VAL A 8 14.52 9.13 1.06
CA VAL A 8 15.58 8.54 1.91
C VAL A 8 15.90 7.10 1.52
N LEU A 9 14.89 6.29 1.17
CA LEU A 9 15.09 4.94 0.65
C LEU A 9 15.90 4.96 -0.67
N ILE A 10 15.52 5.83 -1.61
CA ILE A 10 16.21 6.00 -2.89
C ILE A 10 17.68 6.37 -2.68
N GLU A 11 17.96 7.37 -1.86
CA GLU A 11 19.33 7.78 -1.55
C GLU A 11 20.11 6.68 -0.83
N THR A 12 19.45 5.90 0.04
CA THR A 12 20.07 4.73 0.70
C THR A 12 20.47 3.67 -0.32
N LEU A 13 19.59 3.31 -1.25
CA LEU A 13 19.89 2.35 -2.32
C LEU A 13 21.02 2.88 -3.22
N LYS A 14 21.02 4.18 -3.54
CA LYS A 14 22.09 4.82 -4.33
C LYS A 14 23.43 4.79 -3.60
N ALA A 15 23.43 5.08 -2.30
CA ALA A 15 24.62 5.02 -1.45
C ALA A 15 25.20 3.60 -1.34
N LEU A 16 24.35 2.57 -1.48
CA LEU A 16 24.76 1.16 -1.56
C LEU A 16 25.22 0.72 -2.96
N GLY A 17 25.19 1.62 -3.94
CA GLY A 17 25.72 1.38 -5.30
C GLY A 17 24.67 1.06 -6.35
N ALA A 18 23.37 1.11 -6.04
CA ALA A 18 22.33 0.92 -7.03
C ALA A 18 22.26 2.09 -8.03
N ASP A 19 21.95 1.80 -9.29
CA ASP A 19 21.42 2.81 -10.20
C ASP A 19 19.89 2.68 -10.23
N ILE A 20 19.17 3.80 -10.32
CA ILE A 20 17.76 3.85 -9.88
C ILE A 20 16.94 4.71 -10.83
N ARG A 21 15.71 4.26 -11.11
CA ARG A 21 14.64 5.04 -11.75
C ARG A 21 13.37 4.83 -10.95
N TRP A 22 12.58 5.87 -10.76
CA TRP A 22 11.44 5.81 -9.85
C TRP A 22 10.15 6.40 -10.43
N ALA A 23 9.02 5.80 -10.07
CA ALA A 23 7.67 6.31 -10.31
C ALA A 23 6.84 6.13 -9.04
N SER A 24 5.76 6.89 -8.92
CA SER A 24 4.79 6.66 -7.83
C SER A 24 3.92 5.44 -8.15
N CYS A 25 3.38 4.79 -7.13
CA CYS A 25 2.37 3.73 -7.26
C CYS A 25 0.94 4.25 -7.00
N ASN A 26 0.76 5.57 -6.87
CA ASN A 26 -0.55 6.19 -6.73
C ASN A 26 -0.53 7.66 -7.15
N ILE A 27 -1.50 8.04 -7.97
CA ILE A 27 -1.62 9.36 -8.61
C ILE A 27 -1.74 10.55 -7.64
N PHE A 28 -2.15 10.34 -6.38
CA PHE A 28 -2.30 11.42 -5.39
C PHE A 28 -1.28 11.38 -4.25
N SER A 29 -0.39 10.39 -4.26
CA SER A 29 0.52 10.14 -3.13
C SER A 29 1.85 10.88 -3.21
N THR A 30 2.20 11.40 -4.38
CA THR A 30 3.47 12.08 -4.60
C THR A 30 3.57 13.35 -3.75
N GLN A 31 4.75 13.61 -3.22
CA GLN A 31 5.13 14.90 -2.67
C GLN A 31 6.08 15.57 -3.65
N ASP A 32 5.60 16.59 -4.38
CA ASP A 32 6.34 17.17 -5.51
C ASP A 32 7.71 17.71 -5.10
N HIS A 33 7.84 18.24 -3.88
CA HIS A 33 9.13 18.71 -3.34
C HIS A 33 10.10 17.56 -3.04
N ALA A 34 9.61 16.37 -2.70
CA ALA A 34 10.44 15.16 -2.57
C ALA A 34 10.89 14.64 -3.94
N ALA A 35 9.97 14.60 -4.91
CA ALA A 35 10.26 14.22 -6.29
C ALA A 35 11.31 15.17 -6.91
N ALA A 36 11.14 16.48 -6.72
CA ALA A 36 12.08 17.49 -7.19
C ALA A 36 13.48 17.32 -6.58
N ALA A 37 13.59 17.09 -5.26
CA ALA A 37 14.88 16.90 -4.61
C ALA A 37 15.64 15.67 -5.15
N ILE A 38 14.94 14.56 -5.38
CA ILE A 38 15.56 13.35 -5.95
C ILE A 38 15.94 13.55 -7.43
N ALA A 39 15.12 14.26 -8.20
CA ALA A 39 15.47 14.62 -9.57
C ALA A 39 16.70 15.55 -9.63
N GLU A 40 16.81 16.52 -8.73
CA GLU A 40 17.98 17.41 -8.59
C GLU A 40 19.25 16.64 -8.22
N ALA A 41 19.13 15.57 -7.43
CA ALA A 41 20.22 14.64 -7.13
C ALA A 41 20.64 13.75 -8.33
N GLY A 42 20.04 13.95 -9.51
CA GLY A 42 20.39 13.24 -10.74
C GLY A 42 19.76 11.85 -10.87
N ILE A 43 18.77 11.52 -10.04
CA ILE A 43 18.06 10.24 -10.10
C ILE A 43 16.75 10.45 -10.88
N PRO A 44 16.50 9.73 -11.99
CA PRO A 44 15.26 9.84 -12.76
C PRO A 44 14.00 9.51 -11.95
N VAL A 45 13.11 10.49 -11.82
CA VAL A 45 11.79 10.34 -11.17
C VAL A 45 10.68 10.79 -12.12
N PHE A 46 9.64 9.96 -12.24
CA PHE A 46 8.46 10.17 -13.05
C PHE A 46 7.24 10.14 -12.13
N ALA A 47 6.97 11.25 -11.45
CA ALA A 47 5.88 11.34 -10.50
C ALA A 47 5.54 12.81 -10.21
N TYR A 48 4.26 13.14 -10.17
CA TYR A 48 3.77 14.37 -9.56
C TYR A 48 2.37 14.17 -8.96
N LYS A 49 1.97 15.01 -8.02
CA LYS A 49 0.67 14.87 -7.35
C LYS A 49 -0.46 15.32 -8.27
N GLY A 50 -1.40 14.41 -8.54
CA GLY A 50 -2.54 14.66 -9.41
C GLY A 50 -2.31 14.31 -10.87
N GLU A 51 -1.30 13.51 -11.18
CA GLU A 51 -1.09 12.93 -12.52
C GLU A 51 -2.32 12.13 -12.98
N SER A 52 -2.57 12.09 -14.29
CA SER A 52 -3.65 11.29 -14.86
C SER A 52 -3.30 9.80 -14.83
N LEU A 53 -4.30 8.93 -15.06
CA LEU A 53 -4.04 7.49 -15.20
C LEU A 53 -3.18 7.17 -16.43
N GLU A 54 -3.30 7.96 -17.51
CA GLU A 54 -2.46 7.83 -18.70
C GLU A 54 -1.00 8.16 -18.39
N GLU A 55 -0.76 9.23 -17.64
CA GLU A 55 0.58 9.60 -17.19
C GLU A 55 1.15 8.59 -16.20
N TYR A 56 0.34 8.11 -15.25
CA TYR A 56 0.71 7.06 -14.31
C TYR A 56 1.30 5.84 -15.04
N TRP A 57 0.58 5.31 -16.02
CA TRP A 57 1.06 4.15 -16.77
C TRP A 57 2.22 4.50 -17.72
N ASP A 58 2.32 5.72 -18.28
CA ASP A 58 3.54 6.15 -19.00
C ASP A 58 4.75 6.17 -18.04
N PHE A 59 4.59 6.69 -16.84
CA PHE A 59 5.64 6.77 -15.81
C PHE A 59 6.11 5.38 -15.38
N THR A 60 5.19 4.43 -15.21
CA THR A 60 5.53 3.01 -14.96
C THR A 60 6.30 2.38 -16.14
N HIS A 61 6.09 2.81 -17.39
CA HIS A 61 6.96 2.40 -18.49
C HIS A 61 8.34 3.08 -18.45
N ARG A 62 8.40 4.36 -18.02
CA ARG A 62 9.63 5.16 -18.00
C ARG A 62 10.68 4.63 -17.03
N ILE A 63 10.27 4.00 -15.93
CA ILE A 63 11.19 3.33 -14.99
C ILE A 63 11.86 2.08 -15.59
N LEU A 64 11.29 1.53 -16.67
CA LEU A 64 11.83 0.37 -17.39
C LEU A 64 12.75 0.75 -18.56
N GLN A 65 12.85 2.06 -18.89
CA GLN A 65 13.64 2.57 -20.02
C GLN A 65 14.98 3.13 -19.53
N TRP A 66 16.06 2.36 -19.69
CA TRP A 66 17.38 2.74 -19.21
C TRP A 66 18.19 3.47 -20.28
N HIS A 67 19.01 4.42 -19.83
CA HIS A 67 19.72 5.38 -20.69
C HIS A 67 20.80 4.74 -21.56
N ASP A 68 21.31 3.58 -21.15
CA ASP A 68 22.30 2.75 -21.85
C ASP A 68 21.66 1.76 -22.85
N GLY A 69 20.33 1.79 -23.00
CA GLY A 69 19.58 0.80 -23.80
C GLY A 69 19.40 -0.56 -23.10
N GLY A 70 19.82 -0.65 -21.83
CA GLY A 70 19.59 -1.79 -20.95
C GLY A 70 18.15 -1.89 -20.45
N THR A 71 17.94 -2.82 -19.53
CA THR A 71 16.66 -3.06 -18.83
C THR A 71 16.93 -3.14 -17.33
N PRO A 72 15.94 -2.86 -16.47
CA PRO A 72 16.12 -3.07 -15.04
C PRO A 72 16.43 -4.55 -14.77
N ASN A 73 17.12 -4.81 -13.67
CA ASN A 73 17.41 -6.16 -13.19
C ASN A 73 16.76 -6.47 -11.83
N MET A 74 16.19 -5.47 -11.16
CA MET A 74 15.49 -5.59 -9.89
C MET A 74 14.22 -4.76 -9.92
N ILE A 75 13.19 -5.19 -9.18
CA ILE A 75 11.98 -4.42 -8.95
C ILE A 75 11.83 -4.21 -7.43
N LEU A 76 11.58 -2.97 -7.02
CA LEU A 76 11.04 -2.64 -5.71
C LEU A 76 9.62 -2.14 -5.94
N ASP A 77 8.64 -2.87 -5.44
CA ASP A 77 7.23 -2.69 -5.76
C ASP A 77 6.39 -2.44 -4.50
N ASP A 78 5.31 -1.70 -4.69
CA ASP A 78 4.36 -1.25 -3.67
C ASP A 78 2.98 -1.25 -4.33
N GLY A 79 2.30 -2.39 -4.24
CA GLY A 79 1.01 -2.65 -4.91
C GLY A 79 1.09 -3.65 -6.06
N GLY A 80 2.29 -3.90 -6.58
CA GLY A 80 2.53 -4.89 -7.62
C GLY A 80 2.29 -4.39 -9.03
N ASP A 81 2.19 -3.07 -9.27
CA ASP A 81 1.83 -2.52 -10.58
C ASP A 81 2.99 -2.57 -11.58
N ALA A 82 4.23 -2.38 -11.14
CA ALA A 82 5.41 -2.55 -12.00
C ALA A 82 5.54 -4.03 -12.41
N THR A 83 5.36 -4.93 -11.46
CA THR A 83 5.34 -6.38 -11.69
C THR A 83 4.18 -6.80 -12.60
N LEU A 84 2.98 -6.26 -12.39
CA LEU A 84 1.81 -6.50 -13.23
C LEU A 84 2.07 -6.03 -14.66
N LEU A 85 2.61 -4.83 -14.85
CA LEU A 85 2.88 -4.27 -16.17
C LEU A 85 3.81 -5.19 -16.98
N ILE A 86 4.91 -5.64 -16.36
CA ILE A 86 5.90 -6.51 -17.01
C ILE A 86 5.28 -7.88 -17.33
N THR A 87 4.67 -8.51 -16.34
CA THR A 87 4.16 -9.89 -16.49
C THR A 87 2.92 -9.98 -17.38
N LEU A 88 2.01 -9.01 -17.32
CA LEU A 88 0.85 -8.92 -18.21
C LEU A 88 1.29 -8.58 -19.63
N GLY A 89 2.19 -7.60 -19.79
CA GLY A 89 2.71 -7.19 -21.10
C GLY A 89 3.41 -8.33 -21.84
N ALA A 90 4.27 -9.10 -21.16
CA ALA A 90 4.97 -10.23 -21.75
C ALA A 90 4.04 -11.38 -22.15
N ARG A 91 2.94 -11.58 -21.42
CA ARG A 91 1.89 -12.53 -21.82
C ARG A 91 1.07 -12.00 -22.98
N ALA A 92 0.78 -10.70 -23.00
CA ALA A 92 0.05 -10.06 -24.08
C ALA A 92 0.84 -10.02 -25.41
N GLU A 93 2.17 -10.16 -25.37
CA GLU A 93 2.99 -10.42 -26.57
C GLU A 93 2.59 -11.73 -27.26
N GLN A 94 2.18 -12.74 -26.49
CA GLN A 94 1.76 -14.05 -27.00
C GLN A 94 0.25 -14.15 -27.21
N ASP A 95 -0.53 -13.45 -26.39
CA ASP A 95 -1.99 -13.47 -26.42
C ASP A 95 -2.60 -12.09 -26.14
N ARG A 96 -2.96 -11.39 -27.22
CA ARG A 96 -3.58 -10.05 -27.14
C ARG A 96 -4.96 -10.05 -26.50
N SER A 97 -5.63 -11.20 -26.36
CA SER A 97 -6.96 -11.26 -25.74
C SER A 97 -6.94 -10.90 -24.26
N LEU A 98 -5.79 -11.06 -23.59
CA LEU A 98 -5.59 -10.74 -22.17
C LEU A 98 -5.79 -9.25 -21.85
N ILE A 99 -5.69 -8.37 -22.84
CA ILE A 99 -5.84 -6.92 -22.71
C ILE A 99 -7.00 -6.37 -23.55
N ALA A 100 -7.94 -7.23 -23.97
CA ALA A 100 -9.05 -6.86 -24.85
C ALA A 100 -10.31 -6.40 -24.10
N HIS A 101 -10.47 -6.77 -22.83
CA HIS A 101 -11.72 -6.60 -22.07
C HIS A 101 -11.47 -5.94 -20.72
N PRO A 102 -11.21 -4.62 -20.68
CA PRO A 102 -11.02 -3.89 -19.43
C PRO A 102 -12.31 -3.86 -18.61
N THR A 103 -12.19 -4.04 -17.29
CA THR A 103 -13.30 -4.08 -16.33
C THR A 103 -13.47 -2.77 -15.55
N CYS A 104 -12.43 -1.93 -15.52
CA CYS A 104 -12.45 -0.61 -14.89
C CYS A 104 -11.68 0.43 -15.74
N GLU A 105 -11.73 1.69 -15.32
CA GLU A 105 -11.03 2.79 -15.99
C GLU A 105 -9.51 2.59 -15.99
N GLU A 106 -8.94 2.14 -14.86
CA GLU A 106 -7.50 1.90 -14.75
C GLU A 106 -7.02 0.80 -15.69
N GLU A 107 -7.75 -0.32 -15.79
CA GLU A 107 -7.46 -1.39 -16.75
C GLU A 107 -7.59 -0.89 -18.19
N ARG A 108 -8.58 -0.06 -18.50
CA ARG A 108 -8.73 0.53 -19.85
C ARG A 108 -7.47 1.29 -20.24
N VAL A 109 -6.90 2.08 -19.33
CA VAL A 109 -5.69 2.87 -19.58
C VAL A 109 -4.45 1.99 -19.63
N LEU A 110 -4.29 1.05 -18.68
CA LEU A 110 -3.20 0.06 -18.67
C LEU A 110 -3.15 -0.73 -19.98
N PHE A 111 -4.29 -1.28 -20.41
CA PHE A 111 -4.37 -2.13 -21.61
C PHE A 111 -4.09 -1.33 -22.88
N ALA A 112 -4.51 -0.06 -22.93
CA ALA A 112 -4.16 0.84 -24.02
C ALA A 112 -2.66 1.12 -24.05
N ALA A 113 -2.03 1.40 -22.90
CA ALA A 113 -0.60 1.62 -22.78
C ALA A 113 0.21 0.39 -23.21
N ILE A 114 -0.21 -0.81 -22.79
CA ILE A 114 0.41 -2.08 -23.23
C ILE A 114 0.23 -2.26 -24.74
N SER A 115 -0.98 -2.07 -25.26
CA SER A 115 -1.26 -2.22 -26.69
C SER A 115 -0.37 -1.31 -27.55
N GLN A 116 -0.21 -0.06 -27.14
CA GLN A 116 0.65 0.92 -27.81
C GLN A 116 2.12 0.49 -27.74
N ARG A 117 2.64 0.15 -26.56
CA ARG A 117 4.03 -0.29 -26.40
C ARG A 117 4.36 -1.48 -27.28
N LEU A 118 3.45 -2.46 -27.35
CA LEU A 118 3.61 -3.65 -28.16
C LEU A 118 3.52 -3.39 -29.67
N ALA A 119 2.84 -2.32 -30.10
CA ALA A 119 2.81 -1.91 -31.50
C ALA A 119 4.12 -1.19 -31.88
N ASP A 120 4.63 -0.35 -30.98
CA ASP A 120 5.85 0.44 -31.22
C ASP A 120 7.13 -0.41 -31.08
N GLN A 121 7.17 -1.33 -30.12
CA GLN A 121 8.34 -2.15 -29.77
C GLN A 121 7.93 -3.59 -29.44
N PRO A 122 7.75 -4.46 -30.46
CA PRO A 122 7.49 -5.88 -30.23
C PRO A 122 8.61 -6.56 -29.42
N GLY A 123 8.26 -7.40 -28.44
CA GLY A 123 9.23 -8.11 -27.58
C GLY A 123 9.81 -7.28 -26.43
N TRP A 124 9.28 -6.08 -26.20
CA TRP A 124 9.77 -5.16 -25.17
C TRP A 124 9.62 -5.74 -23.75
N TYR A 125 8.47 -6.31 -23.42
CA TYR A 125 8.19 -6.81 -22.08
C TYR A 125 8.91 -8.12 -21.80
N SER A 126 8.93 -9.06 -22.75
CA SER A 126 9.65 -10.33 -22.57
C SER A 126 11.15 -10.11 -22.40
N LYS A 127 11.75 -9.16 -23.12
CA LYS A 127 13.15 -8.75 -22.93
C LYS A 127 13.40 -8.23 -21.51
N ILE A 128 12.52 -7.36 -20.99
CA ILE A 128 12.64 -6.82 -19.62
C ILE A 128 12.46 -7.93 -18.59
N GLN A 129 11.39 -8.73 -18.71
CA GLN A 129 11.07 -9.81 -17.78
C GLN A 129 12.24 -10.80 -17.64
N ALA A 130 12.92 -11.14 -18.75
CA ALA A 130 14.05 -12.05 -18.75
C ALA A 130 15.28 -11.51 -17.98
N ASN A 131 15.38 -10.20 -17.77
CA ASN A 131 16.50 -9.59 -17.05
C ASN A 131 16.21 -9.36 -15.56
N ILE A 132 14.95 -9.45 -15.13
CA ILE A 132 14.57 -9.27 -13.72
C ILE A 132 15.07 -10.48 -12.91
N GLN A 133 15.92 -10.20 -11.93
CA GLN A 133 16.49 -11.17 -11.00
C GLN A 133 15.59 -11.40 -9.79
N GLY A 134 14.74 -10.42 -9.45
CA GLY A 134 13.73 -10.59 -8.41
C GLY A 134 12.94 -9.31 -8.11
N VAL A 135 11.90 -9.45 -7.29
CA VAL A 135 11.04 -8.35 -6.82
C VAL A 135 10.94 -8.35 -5.29
N THR A 136 10.89 -7.16 -4.69
CA THR A 136 10.54 -6.98 -3.28
C THR A 136 9.24 -6.19 -3.17
N GLU A 137 8.23 -6.75 -2.52
CA GLU A 137 6.87 -6.19 -2.49
C GLU A 137 6.43 -5.84 -1.07
N GLU A 138 5.98 -4.60 -0.89
CA GLU A 138 5.72 -4.02 0.43
C GLU A 138 4.30 -4.24 0.96
N THR A 139 3.30 -4.44 0.10
CA THR A 139 1.90 -4.33 0.50
C THR A 139 1.17 -5.66 0.47
N THR A 140 0.16 -5.80 1.34
CA THR A 140 -0.73 -6.97 1.36
C THR A 140 -1.33 -7.26 -0.02
N THR A 141 -1.70 -6.22 -0.76
CA THR A 141 -2.34 -6.35 -2.07
C THR A 141 -1.38 -6.83 -3.14
N GLY A 142 -0.18 -6.25 -3.24
CA GLY A 142 0.85 -6.73 -4.17
C GLY A 142 1.32 -8.14 -3.81
N VAL A 143 1.46 -8.46 -2.52
CA VAL A 143 1.79 -9.82 -2.05
C VAL A 143 0.73 -10.84 -2.46
N HIS A 144 -0.56 -10.49 -2.36
CA HIS A 144 -1.63 -11.37 -2.83
C HIS A 144 -1.53 -11.63 -4.35
N ARG A 145 -1.16 -10.62 -5.15
CA ARG A 145 -0.90 -10.78 -6.59
C ARG A 145 0.28 -11.74 -6.83
N LEU A 146 1.36 -11.62 -6.06
CA LEU A 146 2.52 -12.52 -6.15
C LEU A 146 2.17 -13.98 -5.81
N TYR A 147 1.48 -14.23 -4.70
CA TYR A 147 1.03 -15.59 -4.34
C TYR A 147 0.08 -16.18 -5.36
N THR A 148 -0.78 -15.36 -5.98
CA THR A 148 -1.66 -15.79 -7.07
C THR A 148 -0.82 -16.24 -8.28
N MET A 149 0.19 -15.46 -8.67
CA MET A 149 1.10 -15.83 -9.75
C MET A 149 1.91 -17.09 -9.44
N GLU A 150 2.40 -17.25 -8.22
CA GLU A 150 3.13 -18.45 -7.78
C GLU A 150 2.22 -19.69 -7.86
N LYS A 151 1.01 -19.62 -7.30
CA LYS A 151 0.03 -20.72 -7.30
C LYS A 151 -0.34 -21.16 -8.73
N GLU A 152 -0.39 -20.22 -9.66
CA GLU A 152 -0.69 -20.48 -11.06
C GLU A 152 0.56 -20.87 -11.89
N GLY A 153 1.75 -20.93 -11.30
CA GLY A 153 2.99 -21.25 -12.01
C GLY A 153 3.42 -20.16 -13.00
N ARG A 154 2.98 -18.92 -12.79
CA ARG A 154 3.22 -17.75 -13.66
C ARG A 154 4.25 -16.78 -13.10
N LEU A 155 4.73 -16.97 -11.87
CA LEU A 155 5.76 -16.12 -11.27
C LEU A 155 7.13 -16.39 -11.94
N PRO A 156 7.74 -15.43 -12.65
CA PRO A 156 8.90 -15.71 -13.49
C PRO A 156 10.26 -15.50 -12.81
N PHE A 157 10.29 -14.91 -11.61
CA PHE A 157 11.48 -14.61 -10.82
C PHE A 157 11.16 -14.70 -9.31
N PRO A 158 12.15 -14.88 -8.43
CA PRO A 158 11.93 -14.91 -6.98
C PRO A 158 11.33 -13.58 -6.48
N ALA A 159 10.49 -13.68 -5.45
CA ALA A 159 9.87 -12.53 -4.82
C ALA A 159 10.06 -12.57 -3.30
N ILE A 160 10.38 -11.43 -2.69
CA ILE A 160 10.34 -11.27 -1.23
C ILE A 160 9.09 -10.46 -0.85
N ASN A 161 8.22 -11.12 -0.10
CA ASN A 161 7.14 -10.53 0.64
C ASN A 161 7.73 -9.78 1.85
N VAL A 162 7.89 -8.46 1.68
CA VAL A 162 8.35 -7.56 2.74
C VAL A 162 7.19 -7.26 3.70
N ASN A 163 5.95 -7.22 3.19
CA ASN A 163 4.76 -6.92 3.98
C ASN A 163 4.64 -7.75 5.26
N ASP A 164 4.88 -9.06 5.16
CA ASP A 164 4.66 -10.01 6.25
C ASP A 164 5.84 -10.13 7.22
N SER A 165 6.89 -9.31 7.04
CA SER A 165 7.85 -9.08 8.11
C SER A 165 7.13 -8.48 9.33
N VAL A 166 7.48 -8.89 10.54
CA VAL A 166 6.91 -8.39 11.79
C VAL A 166 7.09 -6.89 11.91
N THR A 167 8.31 -6.43 11.67
CA THR A 167 8.68 -5.01 11.70
C THR A 167 8.06 -4.19 10.58
N LYS A 168 7.43 -4.83 9.60
CA LYS A 168 6.58 -4.17 8.60
C LYS A 168 5.12 -4.22 9.05
N SER A 169 4.47 -5.38 8.98
CA SER A 169 3.02 -5.54 9.21
C SER A 169 2.52 -4.96 10.54
N LYS A 170 3.21 -5.17 11.68
CA LYS A 170 2.77 -4.64 12.98
C LYS A 170 3.15 -3.21 13.28
N PHE A 171 4.01 -2.63 12.46
CA PHE A 171 4.47 -1.28 12.70
C PHE A 171 3.85 -0.35 11.69
N ASP A 172 4.11 -0.58 10.41
CA ASP A 172 3.62 0.21 9.29
C ASP A 172 2.09 0.21 9.22
N ASN A 173 1.50 -0.97 8.97
CA ASN A 173 0.06 -1.08 8.75
C ASN A 173 -0.73 -0.67 10.00
N LEU A 174 -0.19 -0.91 11.20
CA LEU A 174 -0.86 -0.59 12.47
C LEU A 174 -0.57 0.85 12.95
N TYR A 175 0.67 1.16 13.31
CA TYR A 175 1.03 2.45 13.89
C TYR A 175 1.07 3.56 12.84
N GLY A 176 1.49 3.27 11.62
CA GLY A 176 1.48 4.26 10.54
C GLY A 176 0.07 4.73 10.18
N CYS A 177 -0.88 3.80 10.05
CA CYS A 177 -2.29 4.15 9.84
C CYS A 177 -2.92 4.83 11.07
N ARG A 178 -2.50 4.46 12.29
CA ARG A 178 -2.93 5.14 13.52
C ARG A 178 -2.55 6.62 13.53
N GLU A 179 -1.36 6.97 13.06
CA GLU A 179 -0.90 8.35 13.00
C GLU A 179 -1.50 9.12 11.80
N SER A 180 -1.65 8.46 10.66
CA SER A 180 -1.88 9.14 9.39
C SER A 180 -3.34 9.17 8.91
N LEU A 181 -4.22 8.28 9.38
CA LEU A 181 -5.64 8.27 8.99
C LEU A 181 -6.31 9.61 9.34
N VAL A 182 -6.25 9.96 10.62
CA VAL A 182 -6.96 11.15 11.11
C VAL A 182 -6.25 12.43 10.64
N ASP A 183 -4.95 12.39 10.39
CA ASP A 183 -4.25 13.49 9.70
C ASP A 183 -4.87 13.76 8.32
N GLY A 184 -5.03 12.72 7.49
CA GLY A 184 -5.70 12.82 6.19
C GLY A 184 -7.12 13.39 6.28
N ILE A 185 -7.95 12.83 7.17
CA ILE A 185 -9.33 13.31 7.38
C ILE A 185 -9.35 14.77 7.84
N LYS A 186 -8.46 15.16 8.76
CA LYS A 186 -8.39 16.52 9.31
C LYS A 186 -7.94 17.52 8.27
N ARG A 187 -6.84 17.27 7.54
CA ARG A 187 -6.40 18.18 6.48
C ARG A 187 -7.44 18.32 5.38
N ALA A 188 -8.20 17.27 5.09
CA ALA A 188 -9.27 17.31 4.12
C ALA A 188 -10.48 18.15 4.58
N THR A 189 -10.91 17.99 5.84
CA THR A 189 -12.26 18.42 6.26
C THR A 189 -12.31 19.31 7.51
N ASP A 190 -11.21 19.42 8.25
CA ASP A 190 -11.11 20.10 9.55
C ASP A 190 -12.17 19.63 10.57
N VAL A 191 -12.73 18.43 10.36
CA VAL A 191 -13.87 17.94 11.12
C VAL A 191 -13.51 17.64 12.58
N MET A 192 -14.44 17.96 13.49
CA MET A 192 -14.40 17.45 14.85
C MET A 192 -14.65 15.94 14.87
N ILE A 193 -13.74 15.19 15.48
CA ILE A 193 -13.81 13.72 15.62
C ILE A 193 -14.58 13.32 16.88
N ALA A 194 -14.38 14.03 18.00
CA ALA A 194 -15.03 13.70 19.25
C ALA A 194 -16.56 13.76 19.14
N GLY A 195 -17.23 12.75 19.69
CA GLY A 195 -18.70 12.62 19.67
C GLY A 195 -19.29 12.14 18.34
N LYS A 196 -18.48 11.97 17.29
CA LYS A 196 -18.94 11.38 16.01
C LYS A 196 -19.00 9.86 16.07
N ILE A 197 -19.88 9.28 15.27
CA ILE A 197 -19.85 7.86 14.96
C ILE A 197 -18.95 7.65 13.75
N ALA A 198 -17.83 6.95 13.95
CA ALA A 198 -16.91 6.59 12.88
C ALA A 198 -16.93 5.07 12.70
N ILE A 199 -17.16 4.62 11.47
CA ILE A 199 -17.13 3.19 11.14
C ILE A 199 -15.87 2.83 10.37
N VAL A 200 -15.17 1.80 10.85
CA VAL A 200 -14.00 1.22 10.23
C VAL A 200 -14.39 -0.13 9.62
N LEU A 201 -14.29 -0.24 8.30
CA LEU A 201 -14.67 -1.45 7.58
C LEU A 201 -13.42 -2.31 7.38
N GLY A 202 -13.39 -3.47 8.03
CA GLY A 202 -12.20 -4.31 8.17
C GLY A 202 -11.43 -4.01 9.45
N TYR A 203 -10.97 -5.06 10.13
CA TYR A 203 -10.26 -5.01 11.40
C TYR A 203 -8.98 -5.86 11.38
N GLY A 204 -8.32 -5.90 10.22
CA GLY A 204 -6.92 -6.30 10.09
C GLY A 204 -5.97 -5.28 10.74
N ASP A 205 -4.71 -5.28 10.34
CA ASP A 205 -3.70 -4.40 10.97
C ASP A 205 -4.00 -2.91 10.74
N VAL A 206 -4.37 -2.55 9.51
CA VAL A 206 -4.81 -1.19 9.14
C VAL A 206 -6.02 -0.79 9.95
N GLY A 207 -7.09 -1.60 9.94
CA GLY A 207 -8.32 -1.33 10.67
C GLY A 207 -8.13 -1.16 12.17
N LYS A 208 -7.25 -1.97 12.79
CA LYS A 208 -6.87 -1.82 14.21
C LYS A 208 -6.23 -0.46 14.48
N GLY A 209 -5.30 -0.02 13.63
CA GLY A 209 -4.65 1.28 13.76
C GLY A 209 -5.63 2.44 13.63
N CYS A 210 -6.49 2.35 12.62
CA CYS A 210 -7.56 3.30 12.33
C CYS A 210 -8.53 3.45 13.51
N ALA A 211 -9.03 2.33 14.04
CA ALA A 211 -9.96 2.31 15.17
C ALA A 211 -9.32 2.88 16.44
N GLN A 212 -8.03 2.59 16.69
CA GLN A 212 -7.31 3.14 17.84
C GLN A 212 -7.18 4.67 17.73
N SER A 213 -6.86 5.19 16.54
CA SER A 213 -6.72 6.64 16.28
C SER A 213 -8.03 7.40 16.51
N LEU A 214 -9.12 6.93 15.88
CA LEU A 214 -10.44 7.54 16.00
C LEU A 214 -10.95 7.52 17.44
N ARG A 215 -10.79 6.40 18.14
CA ARG A 215 -11.17 6.28 19.56
C ARG A 215 -10.34 7.21 20.45
N GLY A 216 -9.04 7.33 20.20
CA GLY A 216 -8.14 8.20 20.95
C GLY A 216 -8.55 9.67 20.92
N LEU A 217 -9.30 10.08 19.89
CA LEU A 217 -9.86 11.42 19.73
C LEU A 217 -11.34 11.53 20.14
N GLY A 218 -11.90 10.50 20.77
CA GLY A 218 -13.25 10.53 21.35
C GLY A 218 -14.38 10.19 20.38
N ALA A 219 -14.11 9.57 19.23
CA ALA A 219 -15.17 9.03 18.38
C ALA A 219 -15.79 7.77 19.00
N THR A 220 -17.08 7.56 18.76
CA THR A 220 -17.72 6.25 18.95
C THR A 220 -17.38 5.39 17.73
N VAL A 221 -16.46 4.44 17.92
CA VAL A 221 -15.96 3.62 16.81
C VAL A 221 -16.79 2.34 16.66
N TRP A 222 -17.31 2.15 15.45
CA TRP A 222 -17.96 0.92 15.01
C TRP A 222 -17.06 0.19 14.02
N VAL A 223 -17.21 -1.13 13.94
CA VAL A 223 -16.41 -1.99 13.07
C VAL A 223 -17.32 -2.91 12.26
N THR A 224 -17.00 -3.11 10.98
CA THR A 224 -17.56 -4.24 10.20
C THR A 224 -16.47 -5.27 9.98
N GLU A 225 -16.79 -6.55 10.11
CA GLU A 225 -15.86 -7.63 9.82
C GLU A 225 -16.57 -8.86 9.26
N ILE A 226 -15.86 -9.57 8.39
CA ILE A 226 -16.24 -10.88 7.86
C ILE A 226 -15.52 -12.01 8.60
N ASP A 227 -14.32 -11.73 9.15
CA ASP A 227 -13.55 -12.72 9.91
C ASP A 227 -14.01 -12.71 11.38
N PRO A 228 -14.52 -13.84 11.92
CA PRO A 228 -14.99 -13.91 13.29
C PRO A 228 -13.89 -13.70 14.34
N ILE A 229 -12.62 -14.02 14.03
CA ILE A 229 -11.48 -13.78 14.92
C ILE A 229 -11.23 -12.28 15.03
N CYS A 230 -11.17 -11.57 13.90
CA CYS A 230 -10.99 -10.12 13.87
C CYS A 230 -12.19 -9.39 14.49
N ALA A 231 -13.42 -9.84 14.22
CA ALA A 231 -14.63 -9.30 14.84
C ALA A 231 -14.60 -9.47 16.37
N LEU A 232 -14.21 -10.65 16.86
CA LEU A 232 -14.09 -10.88 18.31
C LEU A 232 -13.01 -9.99 18.93
N GLN A 233 -11.86 -9.80 18.26
CA GLN A 233 -10.85 -8.85 18.71
C GLN A 233 -11.41 -7.43 18.81
N ALA A 234 -12.14 -6.95 17.80
CA ALA A 234 -12.76 -5.62 17.84
C ALA A 234 -13.75 -5.48 19.01
N ALA A 235 -14.59 -6.50 19.23
CA ALA A 235 -15.53 -6.52 20.34
C ALA A 235 -14.84 -6.51 21.71
N MET A 236 -13.72 -7.21 21.86
CA MET A 236 -12.94 -7.25 23.12
C MET A 236 -12.26 -5.91 23.45
N GLU A 237 -11.95 -5.09 22.45
CA GLU A 237 -11.51 -3.72 22.67
C GLU A 237 -12.68 -2.78 23.04
N GLY A 238 -13.94 -3.25 22.93
CA GLY A 238 -15.15 -2.47 23.23
C GLY A 238 -15.74 -1.74 22.02
N TYR A 239 -15.29 -2.07 20.80
CA TYR A 239 -15.91 -1.56 19.58
C TYR A 239 -17.22 -2.31 19.29
N ARG A 240 -18.22 -1.59 18.80
CA ARG A 240 -19.46 -2.24 18.33
C ARG A 240 -19.20 -2.86 16.96
N VAL A 241 -19.33 -4.18 16.87
CA VAL A 241 -19.33 -4.87 15.58
C VAL A 241 -20.74 -4.82 15.00
N VAL A 242 -20.87 -4.28 13.79
CA VAL A 242 -22.13 -4.01 13.10
C VAL A 242 -22.02 -4.41 11.62
N THR A 243 -23.16 -4.45 10.92
CA THR A 243 -23.17 -4.54 9.45
C THR A 243 -23.13 -3.16 8.82
N MET A 244 -22.65 -3.07 7.57
CA MET A 244 -22.69 -1.82 6.81
C MET A 244 -24.14 -1.38 6.58
N ASP A 245 -25.05 -2.33 6.38
CA ASP A 245 -26.48 -2.05 6.22
C ASP A 245 -27.09 -1.43 7.47
N ASP A 246 -26.68 -1.83 8.67
CA ASP A 246 -27.17 -1.22 9.91
C ASP A 246 -26.56 0.16 10.17
N ALA A 247 -25.35 0.42 9.67
CA ALA A 247 -24.58 1.62 9.99
C ALA A 247 -24.72 2.76 8.97
N ALA A 248 -25.09 2.46 7.73
CA ALA A 248 -25.06 3.41 6.61
C ALA A 248 -25.77 4.74 6.91
N ASP A 249 -26.95 4.70 7.53
CA ASP A 249 -27.77 5.88 7.87
C ASP A 249 -27.43 6.53 9.23
N LYS A 250 -26.47 5.97 9.97
CA LYS A 250 -26.16 6.35 11.37
C LYS A 250 -24.75 6.90 11.56
N ALA A 251 -23.77 6.47 10.79
CA ALA A 251 -22.40 6.94 10.96
C ALA A 251 -22.16 8.31 10.28
N ASP A 252 -21.14 9.01 10.76
CA ASP A 252 -20.73 10.33 10.26
C ASP A 252 -19.45 10.24 9.42
N ILE A 253 -18.58 9.26 9.72
CA ILE A 253 -17.30 9.01 9.04
C ILE A 253 -17.22 7.53 8.67
N PHE A 254 -16.90 7.22 7.43
CA PHE A 254 -16.75 5.88 6.89
C PHE A 254 -15.33 5.68 6.38
N VAL A 255 -14.63 4.66 6.89
CA VAL A 255 -13.24 4.36 6.56
C VAL A 255 -13.13 2.90 6.10
N THR A 256 -12.84 2.66 4.82
CA THR A 256 -12.58 1.31 4.31
C THR A 256 -11.11 0.92 4.51
N SER A 257 -10.85 -0.30 4.97
CA SER A 257 -9.51 -0.82 5.30
C SER A 257 -9.39 -2.33 5.09
N THR A 258 -10.08 -2.86 4.06
CA THR A 258 -10.24 -4.31 3.85
C THR A 258 -9.29 -4.89 2.81
N GLY A 259 -8.81 -4.09 1.85
CA GLY A 259 -8.14 -4.58 0.65
C GLY A 259 -9.05 -5.37 -0.30
N ASN A 260 -10.39 -5.22 -0.20
CA ASN A 260 -11.39 -5.92 -0.99
C ASN A 260 -12.06 -4.99 -2.02
N VAL A 261 -13.21 -5.37 -2.57
CA VAL A 261 -13.94 -4.60 -3.59
C VAL A 261 -15.39 -4.37 -3.16
N SER A 262 -15.97 -3.24 -3.55
CA SER A 262 -17.38 -2.88 -3.31
C SER A 262 -17.82 -3.03 -1.85
N VAL A 263 -16.95 -2.65 -0.90
CA VAL A 263 -17.22 -2.71 0.54
C VAL A 263 -18.25 -1.65 0.93
N ILE A 264 -18.12 -0.45 0.35
CA ILE A 264 -19.15 0.59 0.38
C ILE A 264 -19.77 0.69 -1.01
N THR A 265 -21.03 0.27 -1.11
CA THR A 265 -21.76 0.29 -2.38
C THR A 265 -22.48 1.63 -2.60
N HIS A 266 -22.98 1.82 -3.82
CA HIS A 266 -23.88 2.92 -4.15
C HIS A 266 -25.08 3.01 -3.19
N GLU A 267 -25.71 1.87 -2.88
CA GLU A 267 -26.88 1.78 -2.02
C GLU A 267 -26.56 2.18 -0.58
N HIS A 268 -25.37 1.86 -0.07
CA HIS A 268 -24.91 2.36 1.23
C HIS A 268 -24.78 3.88 1.22
N MET A 269 -24.10 4.43 0.22
CA MET A 269 -23.90 5.88 0.10
C MET A 269 -25.21 6.64 -0.09
N ALA A 270 -26.18 6.07 -0.79
CA ALA A 270 -27.53 6.62 -0.94
C ALA A 270 -28.25 6.76 0.41
N ARG A 271 -27.96 5.90 1.39
CA ARG A 271 -28.57 5.91 2.73
C ARG A 271 -27.83 6.77 3.76
N MET A 272 -26.61 7.21 3.46
CA MET A 272 -25.80 8.04 4.36
C MET A 272 -26.48 9.36 4.73
N LYS A 273 -26.09 9.93 5.88
CA LYS A 273 -26.51 11.26 6.28
C LYS A 273 -25.94 12.33 5.34
N ASN A 274 -26.59 13.49 5.31
CA ASN A 274 -26.00 14.68 4.69
C ASN A 274 -24.68 15.05 5.39
N GLN A 275 -23.66 15.39 4.60
CA GLN A 275 -22.29 15.68 5.02
C GLN A 275 -21.52 14.50 5.64
N ALA A 276 -21.96 13.25 5.42
CA ALA A 276 -21.14 12.09 5.77
C ALA A 276 -19.80 12.14 5.03
N ILE A 277 -18.71 11.82 5.73
CA ILE A 277 -17.36 11.75 5.17
C ILE A 277 -17.06 10.29 4.82
N VAL A 278 -16.65 10.04 3.58
CA VAL A 278 -16.31 8.71 3.07
C VAL A 278 -14.87 8.74 2.58
N CYS A 279 -14.05 7.82 3.07
CA CYS A 279 -12.67 7.68 2.65
C CYS A 279 -12.20 6.22 2.71
N ASN A 280 -11.13 5.96 1.98
CA ASN A 280 -10.46 4.67 1.93
C ASN A 280 -9.02 4.82 2.40
N ILE A 281 -8.53 3.85 3.16
CA ILE A 281 -7.11 3.74 3.53
C ILE A 281 -6.54 2.36 3.19
N GLY A 282 -7.33 1.48 2.56
CA GLY A 282 -6.80 0.32 1.85
C GLY A 282 -6.17 0.71 0.51
N HIS A 283 -5.61 -0.27 -0.20
CA HIS A 283 -4.65 -0.01 -1.28
C HIS A 283 -5.28 0.59 -2.56
N PHE A 284 -6.36 0.00 -3.08
CA PHE A 284 -7.03 0.47 -4.30
C PHE A 284 -8.34 1.20 -4.00
N ASP A 285 -8.80 2.03 -4.95
CA ASP A 285 -10.04 2.80 -4.87
C ASP A 285 -11.31 1.95 -4.98
N SER A 286 -11.19 0.70 -5.41
CA SER A 286 -12.27 -0.26 -5.61
C SER A 286 -13.01 -0.69 -4.34
N GLU A 287 -12.49 -0.38 -3.13
CA GLU A 287 -13.24 -0.61 -1.89
C GLU A 287 -14.54 0.20 -1.82
N ILE A 288 -14.60 1.33 -2.54
CA ILE A 288 -15.77 2.20 -2.64
C ILE A 288 -16.24 2.22 -4.11
N GLU A 289 -17.54 2.07 -4.36
CA GLU A 289 -18.09 2.10 -5.71
C GLU A 289 -18.18 3.53 -6.31
N VAL A 290 -17.04 4.23 -6.39
CA VAL A 290 -16.94 5.62 -6.87
C VAL A 290 -17.43 5.76 -8.31
N ALA A 291 -17.17 4.77 -9.17
CA ALA A 291 -17.64 4.76 -10.56
C ALA A 291 -19.17 4.90 -10.65
N LYS A 292 -19.92 4.29 -9.74
CA LYS A 292 -21.38 4.41 -9.68
C LYS A 292 -21.86 5.79 -9.23
N LEU A 293 -20.99 6.64 -8.69
CA LEU A 293 -21.30 8.01 -8.29
C LEU A 293 -21.05 9.03 -9.41
N LYS A 294 -20.34 8.68 -10.49
CA LYS A 294 -20.03 9.61 -11.60
C LYS A 294 -21.29 10.07 -12.35
N GLN A 295 -22.42 9.38 -12.18
CA GLN A 295 -23.74 9.80 -12.68
C GLN A 295 -24.31 11.05 -11.96
N TYR A 296 -23.81 11.39 -10.77
CA TYR A 296 -24.29 12.51 -9.97
C TYR A 296 -23.51 13.79 -10.24
N ARG A 297 -24.02 14.92 -9.72
CA ARG A 297 -23.27 16.17 -9.75
C ARG A 297 -22.16 16.12 -8.70
N TRP A 298 -20.93 16.34 -9.16
CA TRP A 298 -19.76 16.52 -8.32
C TRP A 298 -19.46 18.02 -8.19
N GLU A 299 -19.14 18.45 -6.97
CA GLU A 299 -18.72 19.82 -6.67
C GLU A 299 -17.39 19.73 -5.93
N ASN A 300 -16.29 20.05 -6.62
CA ASN A 300 -14.97 20.05 -5.99
C ASN A 300 -14.90 21.16 -4.94
N ILE A 301 -14.53 20.80 -3.71
CA ILE A 301 -14.32 21.76 -2.62
C ILE A 301 -12.90 22.30 -2.68
N LYS A 302 -11.94 21.37 -2.80
CA LYS A 302 -10.50 21.62 -2.95
C LYS A 302 -9.84 20.35 -3.50
N PRO A 303 -8.53 20.35 -3.83
CA PRO A 303 -7.85 19.14 -4.28
C PRO A 303 -8.11 17.95 -3.33
N GLN A 304 -8.53 16.82 -3.92
CA GLN A 304 -8.84 15.57 -3.23
C GLN A 304 -10.02 15.63 -2.24
N VAL A 305 -10.89 16.64 -2.32
CA VAL A 305 -12.10 16.73 -1.49
C VAL A 305 -13.28 17.17 -2.35
N ASP A 306 -14.25 16.28 -2.50
CA ASP A 306 -15.39 16.48 -3.40
C ASP A 306 -16.72 16.28 -2.67
N HIS A 307 -17.69 17.14 -3.00
CA HIS A 307 -19.09 16.89 -2.70
C HIS A 307 -19.74 16.07 -3.81
N ILE A 308 -20.40 14.98 -3.43
CA ILE A 308 -21.29 14.21 -4.32
C ILE A 308 -22.73 14.55 -3.95
N ILE A 309 -23.47 15.12 -4.90
CA ILE A 309 -24.83 15.64 -4.67
C ILE A 309 -25.86 14.64 -5.19
N PHE A 310 -26.60 14.00 -4.29
CA PHE A 310 -27.66 13.06 -4.60
C PHE A 310 -28.95 13.77 -5.07
N PRO A 311 -29.89 13.06 -5.74
CA PRO A 311 -31.12 13.66 -6.28
C PRO A 311 -32.03 14.31 -5.24
N ASP A 312 -31.99 13.85 -3.98
CA ASP A 312 -32.72 14.40 -2.84
C ASP A 312 -32.07 15.66 -2.23
N GLY A 313 -30.95 16.13 -2.80
CA GLY A 313 -30.18 17.28 -2.35
C GLY A 313 -29.18 16.98 -1.22
N LYS A 314 -29.18 15.75 -0.69
CA LYS A 314 -28.16 15.29 0.26
C LYS A 314 -26.79 15.30 -0.41
N ARG A 315 -25.77 15.70 0.33
CA ARG A 315 -24.38 15.64 -0.10
C ARG A 315 -23.58 14.68 0.76
N ILE A 316 -22.61 13.98 0.17
CA ILE A 316 -21.53 13.30 0.91
C ILE A 316 -20.20 13.94 0.55
N ILE A 317 -19.22 13.88 1.45
CA ILE A 317 -17.85 14.33 1.25
C ILE A 317 -17.02 13.09 0.93
N LEU A 318 -16.54 12.97 -0.31
CA LEU A 318 -15.64 11.90 -0.72
C LEU A 318 -14.19 12.42 -0.69
N LEU A 319 -13.31 11.67 -0.06
CA LEU A 319 -11.89 12.01 0.04
C LEU A 319 -11.06 11.25 -0.99
N ALA A 320 -10.13 11.96 -1.64
CA ALA A 320 -9.17 11.45 -2.62
C ALA A 320 -9.79 10.59 -3.73
N GLU A 321 -11.04 10.87 -4.12
CA GLU A 321 -11.81 10.06 -5.07
C GLU A 321 -11.83 8.54 -4.72
N GLY A 322 -11.79 8.20 -3.43
CA GLY A 322 -11.76 6.81 -2.96
C GLY A 322 -10.37 6.18 -2.91
N ARG A 323 -9.29 6.87 -3.29
CA ARG A 323 -7.90 6.40 -3.09
C ARG A 323 -7.43 6.60 -1.64
N LEU A 324 -6.24 6.09 -1.32
CA LEU A 324 -5.58 6.18 -0.02
C LEU A 324 -5.61 7.60 0.58
N VAL A 325 -6.45 7.81 1.59
CA VAL A 325 -6.71 9.13 2.19
C VAL A 325 -5.52 9.72 2.93
N ASN A 326 -4.73 8.87 3.61
CA ASN A 326 -3.57 9.29 4.39
C ASN A 326 -2.45 9.86 3.50
N LEU A 327 -2.33 9.39 2.26
CA LEU A 327 -1.38 9.87 1.27
C LEU A 327 -1.97 10.94 0.35
N GLY A 328 -3.22 10.75 -0.07
CA GLY A 328 -3.93 11.67 -0.96
C GLY A 328 -4.24 13.01 -0.28
N CYS A 329 -4.73 12.99 0.97
CA CYS A 329 -5.11 14.18 1.71
C CYS A 329 -4.06 14.65 2.74
N ALA A 330 -3.02 13.86 2.99
CA ALA A 330 -1.92 14.23 3.90
C ALA A 330 -0.56 13.82 3.34
N THR A 331 0.29 13.20 4.15
CA THR A 331 1.70 12.92 3.84
C THR A 331 2.10 11.46 4.06
N GLY A 332 1.11 10.57 4.17
CA GLY A 332 1.33 9.18 4.50
C GLY A 332 1.87 8.98 5.91
N HIS A 333 2.55 7.87 6.11
CA HIS A 333 3.06 7.47 7.42
C HIS A 333 4.30 8.29 7.81
N PRO A 334 4.52 8.57 9.12
CA PRO A 334 5.70 9.28 9.58
C PRO A 334 7.01 8.57 9.26
N SER A 335 8.11 9.32 9.14
CA SER A 335 9.41 8.78 8.72
C SER A 335 9.95 7.66 9.62
N PHE A 336 9.67 7.70 10.93
CA PHE A 336 10.15 6.67 11.85
C PHE A 336 9.55 5.29 11.56
N VAL A 337 8.24 5.22 11.27
CA VAL A 337 7.61 3.93 10.97
C VAL A 337 7.99 3.45 9.57
N MET A 338 8.09 4.36 8.58
CA MET A 338 8.57 4.00 7.25
C MET A 338 10.03 3.52 7.24
N SER A 339 10.84 3.99 8.19
CA SER A 339 12.21 3.49 8.37
C SER A 339 12.23 1.98 8.63
N ASN A 340 11.25 1.43 9.35
CA ASN A 340 11.15 -0.03 9.53
C ASN A 340 10.91 -0.75 8.20
N SER A 341 9.90 -0.32 7.45
CA SER A 341 9.53 -0.93 6.16
C SER A 341 10.66 -0.81 5.14
N PHE A 342 11.27 0.36 5.02
CA PHE A 342 12.32 0.63 4.05
C PHE A 342 13.68 0.00 4.42
N THR A 343 13.93 -0.25 5.71
CA THR A 343 15.05 -1.12 6.10
C THR A 343 14.81 -2.55 5.61
N ASN A 344 13.59 -3.08 5.75
CA ASN A 344 13.26 -4.41 5.21
C ASN A 344 13.39 -4.45 3.69
N GLN A 345 12.88 -3.45 2.96
CA GLN A 345 13.07 -3.33 1.51
C GLN A 345 14.53 -3.36 1.11
N THR A 346 15.37 -2.58 1.80
CA THR A 346 16.81 -2.52 1.53
C THR A 346 17.48 -3.89 1.74
N LEU A 347 17.15 -4.58 2.83
CA LEU A 347 17.67 -5.93 3.10
C LEU A 347 17.20 -6.95 2.07
N ALA A 348 15.94 -6.87 1.65
CA ALA A 348 15.37 -7.75 0.64
C ALA A 348 16.01 -7.54 -0.74
N GLN A 349 16.25 -6.28 -1.13
CA GLN A 349 16.96 -5.95 -2.37
C GLN A 349 18.39 -6.49 -2.35
N ILE A 350 19.13 -6.32 -1.23
CA ILE A 350 20.48 -6.85 -1.08
C ILE A 350 20.48 -8.39 -1.23
N GLU A 351 19.55 -9.08 -0.57
CA GLU A 351 19.50 -10.56 -0.61
C GLU A 351 19.22 -11.07 -2.02
N LEU A 352 18.18 -10.58 -2.70
CA LEU A 352 17.86 -11.03 -4.06
C LEU A 352 18.94 -10.64 -5.07
N PHE A 353 19.51 -9.44 -4.99
CA PHE A 353 20.52 -9.00 -5.94
C PHE A 353 21.85 -9.75 -5.80
N THR A 354 22.27 -10.05 -4.56
CA THR A 354 23.59 -10.65 -4.31
C THR A 354 23.56 -12.17 -4.19
N ARG A 355 22.38 -12.75 -3.94
CA ARG A 355 22.18 -14.18 -3.64
C ARG A 355 20.93 -14.78 -4.28
N GLY A 356 20.36 -14.12 -5.30
CA GLY A 356 19.15 -14.54 -5.99
C GLY A 356 19.23 -15.96 -6.56
N GLU A 357 20.43 -16.46 -6.88
CA GLU A 357 20.66 -17.83 -7.37
C GLU A 357 20.26 -18.93 -6.38
N ARG A 358 20.05 -18.57 -5.10
CA ARG A 358 19.62 -19.49 -4.04
C ARG A 358 18.11 -19.64 -3.94
N TYR A 359 17.36 -18.81 -4.66
CA TYR A 359 15.92 -18.74 -4.59
C TYR A 359 15.30 -19.33 -5.86
N GLU A 360 14.25 -20.12 -5.67
CA GLU A 360 13.38 -20.53 -6.76
C GLU A 360 12.40 -19.39 -7.09
N ASN A 361 11.64 -19.53 -8.18
CA ASN A 361 10.58 -18.59 -8.53
C ASN A 361 9.35 -18.77 -7.63
N LYS A 362 9.52 -18.40 -6.36
CA LYS A 362 8.56 -18.53 -5.26
C LYS A 362 8.51 -17.25 -4.44
N VAL A 363 7.50 -17.11 -3.59
CA VAL A 363 7.38 -15.98 -2.66
C VAL A 363 7.98 -16.36 -1.31
N TYR A 364 8.98 -15.60 -0.87
CA TYR A 364 9.69 -15.79 0.40
C TYR A 364 9.41 -14.63 1.36
N VAL A 365 9.59 -14.87 2.66
CA VAL A 365 9.60 -13.81 3.69
C VAL A 365 11.03 -13.65 4.20
N LEU A 366 11.40 -12.44 4.64
CA LEU A 366 12.71 -12.20 5.24
C LEU A 366 12.94 -13.13 6.45
N PRO A 367 14.14 -13.73 6.59
CA PRO A 367 14.48 -14.52 7.75
C PRO A 367 14.30 -13.76 9.07
N LYS A 368 13.80 -14.45 10.10
CA LYS A 368 13.44 -13.84 11.40
C LYS A 368 14.57 -13.03 12.06
N HIS A 369 15.82 -13.46 11.92
CA HIS A 369 16.96 -12.72 12.48
C HIS A 369 17.20 -11.35 11.81
N LEU A 370 16.81 -11.19 10.54
CA LEU A 370 16.84 -9.89 9.86
C LEU A 370 15.70 -9.00 10.36
N ASP A 371 14.52 -9.57 10.58
CA ASP A 371 13.38 -8.85 11.16
C ASP A 371 13.72 -8.33 12.58
N GLU A 372 14.32 -9.17 13.42
CA GLU A 372 14.84 -8.76 14.74
C GLU A 372 15.96 -7.72 14.63
N LYS A 373 16.81 -7.79 13.59
CA LYS A 373 17.83 -6.77 13.32
C LYS A 373 17.18 -5.43 12.96
N VAL A 374 16.12 -5.41 12.14
CA VAL A 374 15.36 -4.19 11.84
C VAL A 374 14.84 -3.59 13.13
N ALA A 375 14.18 -4.38 13.99
CA ALA A 375 13.67 -3.88 15.27
C ALA A 375 14.80 -3.27 16.13
N ARG A 376 15.92 -3.99 16.26
CA ARG A 376 17.08 -3.58 17.06
C ARG A 376 17.67 -2.25 16.61
N LEU A 377 17.77 -2.01 15.30
CA LEU A 377 18.29 -0.76 14.73
C LEU A 377 17.47 0.48 15.13
N HIS A 378 16.21 0.30 15.52
CA HIS A 378 15.31 1.41 15.85
C HIS A 378 15.19 1.69 17.35
N LEU A 379 15.66 0.77 18.22
CA LEU A 379 15.50 0.88 19.68
C LEU A 379 16.24 2.07 20.29
N GLU A 380 17.49 2.30 19.87
CA GLU A 380 18.32 3.38 20.41
C GLU A 380 17.66 4.76 20.21
N ARG A 381 17.07 4.98 19.03
CA ARG A 381 16.43 6.26 18.68
C ARG A 381 15.29 6.64 19.63
N ILE A 382 14.60 5.66 20.21
CA ILE A 382 13.49 5.86 21.16
C ILE A 382 13.91 5.64 22.62
N GLY A 383 15.21 5.45 22.88
CA GLY A 383 15.75 5.24 24.23
C GLY A 383 15.43 3.88 24.84
N ALA A 384 15.06 2.88 24.03
CA ALA A 384 14.77 1.53 24.51
C ALA A 384 16.07 0.74 24.73
N GLN A 385 16.28 0.25 25.95
CA GLN A 385 17.42 -0.57 26.33
C GLN A 385 17.03 -2.05 26.33
N LEU A 386 17.74 -2.86 25.52
CA LEU A 386 17.43 -4.27 25.36
C LEU A 386 18.17 -5.12 26.40
N THR A 387 17.43 -5.89 27.20
CA THR A 387 18.02 -6.88 28.11
C THR A 387 18.66 -8.02 27.34
N GLN A 388 19.87 -8.44 27.74
CA GLN A 388 20.55 -9.60 27.16
C GLN A 388 20.28 -10.86 27.98
N LEU A 389 19.97 -11.97 27.31
CA LEU A 389 19.87 -13.28 27.96
C LEU A 389 21.23 -13.73 28.48
N THR A 390 21.24 -14.30 29.68
CA THR A 390 22.37 -15.13 30.12
C THR A 390 22.37 -16.47 29.38
N SER A 391 23.51 -17.17 29.35
CA SER A 391 23.60 -18.50 28.73
C SER A 391 22.64 -19.51 29.37
N GLU A 392 22.41 -19.44 30.69
CA GLU A 392 21.48 -20.31 31.40
C GLU A 392 20.03 -20.06 30.96
N GLN A 393 19.61 -18.80 30.85
CA GLN A 393 18.26 -18.44 30.39
C GLN A 393 18.02 -18.86 28.93
N ALA A 394 19.01 -18.63 28.06
CA ALA A 394 18.92 -19.01 26.65
C ALA A 394 18.77 -20.54 26.49
N ALA A 395 19.55 -21.31 27.24
CA ALA A 395 19.46 -22.77 27.26
C ALA A 395 18.10 -23.26 27.79
N TYR A 396 17.57 -22.61 28.84
CA TYR A 396 16.30 -22.98 29.46
C TYR A 396 15.10 -22.88 28.50
N ILE A 397 15.06 -21.83 27.66
CA ILE A 397 13.98 -21.64 26.68
C ILE A 397 14.31 -22.15 25.27
N GLY A 398 15.49 -22.76 25.09
CA GLY A 398 15.89 -23.39 23.83
C GLY A 398 16.18 -22.41 22.68
N VAL A 399 16.80 -21.27 22.97
CA VAL A 399 17.18 -20.26 21.95
C VAL A 399 18.66 -19.88 22.06
N SER A 400 19.20 -19.22 21.03
CA SER A 400 20.51 -18.56 21.12
C SER A 400 20.40 -17.24 21.90
N VAL A 401 21.49 -16.83 22.57
CA VAL A 401 21.60 -15.50 23.20
C VAL A 401 21.39 -14.37 22.18
N ASP A 402 21.78 -14.60 20.93
CA ASP A 402 21.70 -13.62 19.84
C ASP A 402 20.43 -13.75 18.98
N GLY A 403 19.54 -14.68 19.34
CA GLY A 403 18.33 -15.00 18.59
C GLY A 403 18.54 -15.97 17.41
N PRO A 404 17.50 -16.23 16.60
CA PRO A 404 16.15 -15.71 16.73
C PRO A 404 15.44 -16.17 18.02
N TYR A 405 14.61 -15.30 18.61
CA TYR A 405 14.03 -15.50 19.95
C TYR A 405 12.65 -16.14 19.94
N LYS A 406 12.06 -16.36 18.77
CA LYS A 406 10.69 -16.87 18.60
C LYS A 406 10.61 -17.89 17.48
N ALA A 407 9.68 -18.82 17.61
CA ALA A 407 9.38 -19.78 16.54
C ALA A 407 8.87 -19.08 15.27
N GLU A 408 8.99 -19.74 14.13
CA GLU A 408 8.57 -19.18 12.83
C GLU A 408 7.09 -18.80 12.81
N ASN A 409 6.22 -19.64 13.37
CA ASN A 409 4.77 -19.46 13.42
C ASN A 409 4.27 -18.51 14.53
N TYR A 410 5.17 -17.83 15.23
CA TYR A 410 4.78 -16.87 16.26
C TYR A 410 4.16 -15.63 15.63
N ARG A 411 3.01 -15.20 16.15
CA ARG A 411 2.24 -14.06 15.62
C ARG A 411 2.75 -12.76 16.25
N TYR A 412 4.00 -12.42 15.98
CA TYR A 412 4.84 -11.34 16.58
C TYR A 412 5.58 -11.70 17.83
#